data_AF-A0A958XSJ5-F1
#
_entry.id   AF-A0A958XSJ5-F1
#
_cell.length_a   1.000
_cell.length_b   1.000
_cell.length_c   1.000
_cell.angle_alpha   90.00
_cell.angle_beta   90.00
_cell.angle_gamma   90.00
#
_symmetry.space_group_name_H-M   'P 1'
#
loop_
_entity.id
_entity.type
_entity.pdbx_description
1 polymer ?
#
loop_
_entity_poly.entity_id
_entity_poly.type
_entity_poly.pdbx_seq_one_letter_code
_entity_poly.pdbx_strand_id
1 'polypeptide(L)'
;MKHLHKYGVLAASFADSEDTELATAATSLKNELAAFRVKHMPAWRRNWAAAIDRTLKDKGIEARAFGRRNRSLDVIGGQFADYSAILKVRQTIGAAVELLRFGRVNFRKHHGADEYDYFALGAPPDEAL
;
A
#
# COMPACT_ATOMS: atom_id res chain seq x y z
N MET A 1 2.79 7.35 -9.53
CA MET A 1 2.28 7.50 -8.15
C MET A 1 2.92 8.62 -7.34
N LYS A 2 4.25 8.88 -7.39
CA LYS A 2 4.87 10.03 -6.67
C LYS A 2 4.19 11.37 -6.95
N HIS A 3 3.76 11.61 -8.19
CA HIS A 3 3.03 12.82 -8.57
C HIS A 3 1.63 12.93 -7.93
N LEU A 4 0.91 11.80 -7.79
CA LEU A 4 -0.42 11.78 -7.13
C LEU A 4 -0.33 12.17 -5.64
N HIS A 5 0.79 11.87 -4.97
CA HIS A 5 1.02 12.33 -3.61
C HIS A 5 1.30 13.84 -3.58
N LYS A 6 2.18 14.34 -4.45
CA LYS A 6 2.49 15.78 -4.58
C LYS A 6 1.24 16.62 -4.86
N TYR A 7 0.40 16.19 -5.81
CA TYR A 7 -0.86 16.88 -6.11
C TYR A 7 -1.85 16.84 -4.95
N GLY A 8 -1.86 15.76 -4.17
CA GLY A 8 -2.70 15.68 -2.97
C GLY A 8 -2.27 16.67 -1.90
N VAL A 9 -0.95 16.79 -1.65
CA VAL A 9 -0.39 17.77 -0.70
C VAL A 9 -0.67 19.20 -1.15
N LEU A 10 -0.48 19.49 -2.44
CA LEU A 10 -0.75 20.80 -3.02
C LEU A 10 -2.24 21.19 -2.92
N ALA A 11 -3.14 20.25 -3.25
CA ALA A 11 -4.57 20.47 -3.10
C ALA A 11 -4.97 20.71 -1.64
N ALA A 12 -4.35 20.00 -0.70
CA ALA A 12 -4.61 20.21 0.72
C ALA A 12 -4.11 21.59 1.21
N SER A 13 -2.98 22.09 0.72
CA SER A 13 -2.42 23.38 1.16
C SER A 13 -3.21 24.60 0.67
N PHE A 14 -4.00 24.46 -0.40
CA PHE A 14 -4.79 25.56 -0.96
C PHE A 14 -6.29 25.47 -0.68
N ALA A 15 -6.75 24.41 -0.01
CA ALA A 15 -8.17 24.23 0.29
C ALA A 15 -8.72 25.32 1.24
N ASP A 16 -7.87 25.89 2.09
CA ASP A 16 -8.22 26.94 3.05
C ASP A 16 -7.76 28.35 2.57
N SER A 17 -7.53 28.51 1.27
CA SER A 17 -7.15 29.79 0.66
C SER A 17 -8.28 30.83 0.79
N GLU A 18 -7.93 32.09 1.04
CA GLU A 18 -8.88 33.22 1.01
C GLU A 18 -9.40 33.52 -0.41
N ASP A 19 -8.64 33.11 -1.43
CA ASP A 19 -9.12 33.07 -2.81
C ASP A 19 -10.10 31.90 -2.99
N THR A 20 -11.39 32.25 -3.09
CA THR A 20 -12.51 31.30 -3.22
C THR A 20 -12.41 30.43 -4.47
N GLU A 21 -11.90 30.96 -5.60
CA GLU A 21 -11.75 30.18 -6.84
C GLU A 21 -10.65 29.14 -6.66
N LEU A 22 -9.52 29.55 -6.08
CA LEU A 22 -8.41 28.66 -5.78
C LEU A 22 -8.80 27.58 -4.75
N ALA A 23 -9.51 27.94 -3.68
CA ALA A 23 -10.01 27.01 -2.67
C ALA A 23 -10.99 25.98 -3.26
N THR A 24 -11.87 26.43 -4.15
CA THR A 24 -12.82 25.56 -4.85
C THR A 24 -12.10 24.58 -5.77
N ALA A 25 -11.16 25.07 -6.58
CA ALA A 25 -10.36 24.23 -7.47
C ALA A 25 -9.52 23.20 -6.69
N ALA A 26 -8.90 23.63 -5.59
CA ALA A 26 -8.13 22.75 -4.71
C ALA A 26 -9.00 21.66 -4.07
N THR A 27 -10.21 22.00 -3.61
CA THR A 27 -11.17 21.04 -3.06
C THR A 27 -11.64 20.04 -4.12
N SER A 28 -11.95 20.51 -5.35
CA SER A 28 -12.34 19.62 -6.46
C SER A 28 -11.22 18.63 -6.80
N LEU A 29 -10.00 19.13 -6.98
CA LEU A 29 -8.83 18.29 -7.24
C LEU A 29 -8.62 17.27 -6.13
N LYS A 30 -8.81 17.67 -4.86
CA LYS A 30 -8.70 16.77 -3.72
C LYS A 30 -9.70 15.62 -3.78
N ASN A 31 -10.96 15.93 -4.10
CA ASN A 31 -12.03 14.94 -4.21
C ASN A 31 -11.80 13.98 -5.38
N GLU A 32 -11.36 14.50 -6.53
CA GLU A 32 -11.03 13.68 -7.71
C GLU A 32 -9.86 12.73 -7.44
N LEU A 33 -8.81 13.22 -6.78
CA LEU A 33 -7.67 12.40 -6.39
C LEU A 33 -8.07 11.29 -5.41
N ALA A 34 -8.92 11.59 -4.44
CA ALA A 34 -9.44 10.61 -3.50
C ALA A 34 -10.27 9.54 -4.23
N ALA A 35 -11.20 9.95 -5.10
CA ALA A 35 -12.01 9.04 -5.91
C ALA A 35 -11.14 8.15 -6.82
N PHE A 36 -10.14 8.74 -7.46
CA PHE A 36 -9.18 8.02 -8.30
C PHE A 36 -8.42 6.95 -7.48
N ARG A 37 -7.90 7.31 -6.31
CA ARG A 37 -7.20 6.36 -5.42
C ARG A 37 -8.11 5.22 -5.00
N VAL A 38 -9.33 5.52 -4.53
CA VAL A 38 -10.32 4.51 -4.12
C VAL A 38 -10.64 3.53 -5.26
N LYS A 39 -10.74 4.03 -6.49
CA LYS A 39 -11.04 3.22 -7.68
C LYS A 39 -9.86 2.33 -8.11
N HIS A 40 -8.64 2.87 -8.12
CA HIS A 40 -7.50 2.21 -8.78
C HIS A 40 -6.54 1.48 -7.84
N MET A 41 -6.35 1.95 -6.60
CA MET A 41 -5.41 1.34 -5.66
C MET A 41 -5.68 -0.15 -5.39
N PRO A 42 -6.93 -0.62 -5.22
CA PRO A 42 -7.18 -2.04 -4.97
C PRO A 42 -6.64 -2.94 -6.09
N ALA A 43 -6.81 -2.53 -7.36
CA ALA A 43 -6.32 -3.27 -8.52
C ALA A 43 -4.78 -3.22 -8.58
N TRP A 44 -4.17 -2.06 -8.34
CA TRP A 44 -2.72 -1.92 -8.34
C TRP A 44 -2.05 -2.78 -7.27
N ARG A 45 -2.58 -2.80 -6.05
CA ARG A 45 -2.10 -3.68 -4.97
C ARG A 45 -2.15 -5.15 -5.37
N ARG A 46 -3.27 -5.58 -5.94
CA ARG A 46 -3.47 -6.97 -6.38
C ARG A 46 -2.47 -7.35 -7.49
N ASN A 47 -2.35 -6.51 -8.50
CA ASN A 47 -1.47 -6.77 -9.64
C ASN A 47 0.00 -6.76 -9.22
N TRP A 48 0.39 -5.86 -8.33
CA TRP A 48 1.74 -5.81 -7.81
C TRP A 48 2.05 -7.02 -6.92
N ALA A 49 1.13 -7.44 -6.04
CA ALA A 49 1.31 -8.64 -5.23
C ALA A 49 1.44 -9.90 -6.13
N ALA A 50 0.62 -10.02 -7.17
CA ALA A 50 0.72 -11.10 -8.15
C ALA A 50 2.01 -11.05 -9.00
N ALA A 51 2.60 -9.87 -9.21
CA ALA A 51 3.91 -9.76 -9.84
C ALA A 51 5.01 -10.29 -8.91
N ILE A 52 4.99 -9.90 -7.64
CA ILE A 52 5.94 -10.38 -6.64
C ILE A 52 5.84 -11.88 -6.43
N ASP A 53 4.62 -12.40 -6.31
CA ASP A 53 4.35 -13.83 -6.16
C ASP A 53 5.05 -14.62 -7.27
N ARG A 54 4.82 -14.24 -8.54
CA ARG A 54 5.49 -14.86 -9.69
C ARG A 54 7.00 -14.75 -9.64
N THR A 55 7.54 -13.62 -9.20
CA THR A 55 9.00 -13.42 -9.10
C THR A 55 9.63 -14.24 -7.97
N LEU A 56 8.93 -14.49 -6.88
CA LEU A 56 9.48 -15.13 -5.69
C LEU A 56 9.06 -16.60 -5.51
N LYS A 57 8.14 -17.09 -6.34
CA LYS A 57 7.64 -18.47 -6.28
C LYS A 57 8.75 -19.51 -6.31
N ASP A 58 9.76 -19.34 -7.17
CA ASP A 58 10.90 -20.26 -7.31
C ASP A 58 11.81 -20.26 -6.07
N LYS A 59 11.68 -19.25 -5.21
CA LYS A 59 12.36 -19.16 -3.91
C LYS A 59 11.50 -19.71 -2.77
N GLY A 60 10.37 -20.35 -3.06
CA GLY A 60 9.43 -20.87 -2.07
C GLY A 60 8.73 -19.78 -1.27
N ILE A 61 8.57 -18.59 -1.86
CA ILE A 61 7.86 -17.47 -1.25
C ILE A 61 6.64 -17.15 -2.10
N GLU A 62 5.49 -17.07 -1.45
CA GLU A 62 4.23 -16.66 -2.04
C GLU A 62 3.84 -15.27 -1.53
N ALA A 63 3.11 -14.51 -2.36
CA ALA A 63 2.62 -13.19 -1.98
C ALA A 63 1.19 -12.97 -2.46
N ARG A 64 0.33 -12.42 -1.58
CA ARG A 64 -1.03 -12.05 -1.99
C ARG A 64 -1.53 -10.80 -1.29
N ALA A 65 -2.23 -9.95 -2.04
CA ALA A 65 -2.98 -8.84 -1.46
C ALA A 65 -4.39 -9.32 -1.06
N PHE A 66 -4.86 -8.92 0.13
CA PHE A 66 -6.14 -9.37 0.67
C PHE A 66 -6.79 -8.33 1.60
N GLY A 67 -7.97 -8.67 2.10
CA GLY A 67 -8.77 -7.82 2.99
C GLY A 67 -9.48 -6.69 2.24
N ARG A 68 -10.08 -5.76 3.00
CA ARG A 68 -10.81 -4.62 2.43
C ARG A 68 -9.92 -3.81 1.49
N ARG A 69 -10.35 -3.65 0.23
CA ARG A 69 -9.63 -2.91 -0.82
C ARG A 69 -8.19 -3.41 -1.05
N ASN A 70 -7.92 -4.68 -0.75
CA ASN A 70 -6.61 -5.32 -0.87
C ASN A 70 -5.49 -4.60 -0.08
N ARG A 71 -5.82 -3.95 1.04
CA ARG A 71 -4.86 -3.15 1.84
C ARG A 71 -3.93 -3.96 2.73
N SER A 72 -4.08 -5.28 2.77
CA SER A 72 -3.15 -6.17 3.48
C SER A 72 -2.36 -6.98 2.47
N LEU A 73 -1.08 -7.22 2.75
CA LEU A 73 -0.23 -8.13 2.00
C LEU A 73 0.12 -9.32 2.91
N ASP A 74 -0.12 -10.55 2.48
CA ASP A 74 0.53 -11.72 3.08
C ASP A 74 1.77 -12.04 2.22
N VAL A 75 2.90 -12.31 2.88
CA VAL A 75 4.11 -12.89 2.30
C VAL A 75 4.38 -14.18 3.06
N ILE A 76 4.38 -15.32 2.37
CA ILE A 76 4.37 -16.65 2.97
C ILE A 76 5.60 -17.41 2.49
N GLY A 77 6.35 -18.04 3.38
CA GLY A 77 7.51 -18.83 3.01
C GLY A 77 8.25 -19.36 4.23
N GLY A 78 8.80 -20.58 4.13
CA GLY A 78 9.41 -21.28 5.28
C GLY A 78 10.57 -20.51 5.92
N GLN A 79 11.28 -19.68 5.13
CA GLN A 79 12.37 -18.82 5.60
C GLN A 79 11.94 -17.74 6.60
N PHE A 80 10.65 -17.40 6.69
CA PHE A 80 10.16 -16.42 7.66
C PHE A 80 10.07 -16.98 9.10
N ALA A 81 10.64 -18.15 9.36
CA ALA A 81 11.01 -18.54 10.71
C ALA A 81 12.19 -17.73 11.28
N ASP A 82 13.01 -17.13 10.42
CA ASP A 82 14.11 -16.25 10.80
C ASP A 82 13.70 -14.77 10.66
N TYR A 83 13.77 -14.03 11.76
CA TYR A 83 13.50 -12.59 11.81
C TYR A 83 14.41 -11.80 10.87
N SER A 84 15.65 -12.24 10.64
CA SER A 84 16.58 -11.59 9.72
C SER A 84 16.09 -11.62 8.27
N ALA A 85 15.43 -12.71 7.87
CA ALA A 85 14.83 -12.85 6.55
C ALA A 85 13.63 -11.91 6.38
N ILE A 86 12.81 -11.76 7.43
CA ILE A 86 11.68 -10.81 7.46
C ILE A 86 12.18 -9.37 7.27
N LEU A 87 13.23 -8.96 7.98
CA LEU A 87 13.82 -7.62 7.84
C LEU A 87 14.32 -7.33 6.42
N LYS A 88 15.03 -8.29 5.80
CA LYS A 88 15.54 -8.14 4.44
C LYS A 88 14.42 -7.97 3.41
N VAL A 89 13.36 -8.79 3.50
CA VAL A 89 12.22 -8.64 2.60
C VAL A 89 11.52 -7.31 2.83
N ARG A 90 11.33 -6.90 4.09
CA ARG A 90 10.75 -5.60 4.43
C ARG A 90 11.55 -4.44 3.83
N GLN A 91 12.87 -4.44 3.95
CA GLN A 91 13.72 -3.41 3.35
C GLN A 91 13.59 -3.39 1.82
N THR A 92 13.45 -4.57 1.21
CA THR A 92 13.34 -4.71 -0.24
C THR A 92 12.01 -4.18 -0.79
N ILE A 93 10.89 -4.49 -0.13
CA ILE A 93 9.56 -4.13 -0.63
C ILE A 93 8.99 -2.85 0.00
N GLY A 94 9.64 -2.30 1.03
CA GLY A 94 9.17 -1.19 1.87
C GLY A 94 8.65 0.00 1.08
N ALA A 95 9.48 0.54 0.20
CA ALA A 95 9.10 1.69 -0.62
C ALA A 95 7.88 1.42 -1.51
N ALA A 96 7.74 0.19 -2.02
CA ALA A 96 6.61 -0.17 -2.86
C ALA A 96 5.32 -0.37 -2.05
N VAL A 97 5.39 -1.00 -0.87
CA VAL A 97 4.21 -1.19 -0.02
C VAL A 97 3.69 0.14 0.53
N GLU A 98 4.58 1.09 0.83
CA GLU A 98 4.25 2.47 1.19
C GLU A 98 3.62 3.23 0.03
N LEU A 99 4.23 3.18 -1.16
CA LEU A 99 3.72 3.84 -2.36
C LEU A 99 2.31 3.35 -2.74
N LEU A 100 2.06 2.05 -2.56
CA LEU A 100 0.76 1.41 -2.79
C LEU A 100 -0.19 1.53 -1.59
N ARG A 101 0.22 2.19 -0.50
CA ARG A 101 -0.58 2.45 0.70
C ARG A 101 -1.19 1.17 1.30
N PHE A 102 -0.45 0.06 1.27
CA PHE A 102 -0.81 -1.08 2.10
C PHE A 102 -0.88 -0.62 3.56
N GLY A 103 -1.89 -1.06 4.29
CA GLY A 103 -2.05 -0.77 5.72
C GLY A 103 -1.33 -1.79 6.60
N ARG A 104 -1.05 -2.99 6.09
CA ARG A 104 -0.22 -3.97 6.79
C ARG A 104 0.44 -4.97 5.85
N VAL A 105 1.55 -5.53 6.31
CA VAL A 105 2.22 -6.68 5.70
C VAL A 105 2.37 -7.76 6.77
N ASN A 106 1.95 -8.98 6.45
CA ASN A 106 2.10 -10.15 7.30
C ASN A 106 3.16 -11.07 6.71
N PHE A 107 4.00 -11.65 7.56
CA PHE A 107 4.99 -12.66 7.23
C PHE A 107 4.60 -13.98 7.89
N ARG A 108 4.36 -15.01 7.09
CA ARG A 108 3.92 -16.33 7.57
C ARG A 108 4.89 -17.42 7.14
N LYS A 109 5.13 -18.40 8.01
CA LYS A 109 5.96 -19.57 7.68
C LYS A 109 5.31 -20.48 6.63
N HIS A 110 3.98 -20.65 6.71
CA HIS A 110 3.19 -21.49 5.81
C HIS A 110 1.71 -21.05 5.81
N HIS A 111 0.92 -21.62 4.90
CA HIS A 111 -0.53 -21.37 4.83
C HIS A 111 -1.24 -21.87 6.09
N GLY A 112 -2.12 -21.05 6.65
CA GLY A 112 -2.88 -21.42 7.85
C GLY A 112 -2.09 -21.32 9.16
N ALA A 113 -0.84 -20.82 9.15
CA ALA A 113 -0.11 -20.55 10.38
C ALA A 113 -0.88 -19.54 11.26
N ASP A 114 -1.18 -19.95 12.49
CA ASP A 114 -1.86 -19.12 13.50
C ASP A 114 -0.95 -17.99 13.98
N GLU A 115 0.36 -18.25 14.04
CA GLU A 115 1.39 -17.26 14.37
C GLU A 115 1.95 -16.62 13.10
N TYR A 116 1.96 -15.30 13.10
CA TYR A 116 2.56 -14.51 12.03
C TYR A 116 3.09 -13.18 12.57
N ASP A 117 4.25 -12.77 12.07
CA ASP A 117 4.76 -11.42 12.30
C ASP A 117 4.02 -10.47 11.36
N TYR A 118 3.53 -9.36 11.90
CA TYR A 118 2.91 -8.33 11.07
C TYR A 118 3.49 -6.96 11.36
N PHE A 119 3.50 -6.14 10.31
CA PHE A 119 3.88 -4.73 10.40
C PHE A 119 2.71 -3.91 9.92
N ALA A 120 2.12 -3.14 10.83
CA ALA A 120 1.20 -2.08 10.46
C ALA A 120 2.00 -0.96 9.76
N LEU A 121 1.55 -0.60 8.56
CA LEU A 121 2.04 0.54 7.84
C LEU A 121 1.02 1.65 8.12
N GLY A 122 1.47 2.78 8.68
CA GLY A 122 0.62 3.94 9.01
C GLY A 122 0.00 4.64 7.80
N ALA A 123 -0.18 3.93 6.68
CA ALA A 123 -0.77 4.45 5.47
C ALA A 123 -2.24 4.85 5.72
N PRO A 124 -2.64 6.08 5.38
CA PRO A 124 -4.02 6.50 5.52
C PRO A 124 -4.94 5.71 4.56
N PRO A 125 -6.27 5.68 4.82
CA PRO A 125 -7.28 5.20 3.88
C PRO A 125 -7.12 5.78 2.47
N ASP A 126 -7.64 5.11 1.44
CA ASP A 126 -7.45 5.54 0.04
C ASP A 126 -8.09 6.91 -0.26
N GLU A 127 -9.16 7.21 0.47
CA GLU A 127 -9.91 8.47 0.46
C GLU A 127 -9.19 9.62 1.18
N ALA A 128 -8.21 9.33 2.02
CA ALA A 128 -7.46 10.35 2.73
C ALA A 128 -6.28 10.84 1.87
N LEU A 129 -6.12 12.16 1.77
CA LEU A 129 -5.03 12.76 1.00
C LEU A 129 -3.72 12.80 1.76
#